data_AF-A0AAD8FLY7-F1
#
_entry.id   AF-A0AAD8FLY7-F1
#
_cell.length_a   1.000
_cell.length_b   1.000
_cell.length_c   1.000
_cell.angle_alpha   90.00
_cell.angle_beta   90.00
_cell.angle_gamma   90.00
#
_symmetry.space_group_name_H-M   'P 1'
#
loop_
_entity.id
_entity.type
_entity.pdbx_description
1 polymer ?
#
loop_
_entity_poly.entity_id
_entity_poly.type
_entity_poly.pdbx_seq_one_letter_code
_entity_poly.pdbx_strand_id
1 'polypeptide(L)'
;YFWHVTDFHYDHTYWTSQLSCNNPVPSPGKYGDYWCDSPWTLVQDSVNSMASIRRQVDFVLWTGDNVAHISDSHMSLDINLSVLENITSALKNSFPGIPFYPSLGNHDYYPSDQAGERILFYSRVSDLWQDWIKDPVQIELFKKGGYYTKLITPKLRILALNTVLYLREDKLTANMPDPAGQFQWIDSVLNASRAANEKVIITGHVSPTFLVPTLLDWFHPRFHQPYVDLMTKYSDIIVAHHYGHDHSDSFKIVQRSNGSGASPVFTAPSITPWRYKIPTETGAPHNPGIRLVEYDRETGRHLNYHQYYINLTDSNTSGVTRWTELYDFVKTYNVSDMSVASLRKIYNVMQDAGTKPMLHICSYMYVTDEPQPCLLSTQAGIYCGGHISDMDEAKICLNEYVHPDASPELKCWEFTNVSLRKNPNQTGDFSSATPFYLSLLHSSKSYSRTIRAHQVSQDITSIKKQGSDRKMQVFVLSCLLLMAGLSSASADCMRDCLQKQCPMALAPTHFFGFGYEYGRGCLEEFAKCREQCKENHEN
;
A
#
# COMPACT_ATOMS: atom_id res chain seq x y z
N TYR A 1 17.30 -10.30 -18.48
CA TYR A 1 16.50 -9.05 -18.39
C TYR A 1 15.06 -9.37 -18.71
N PHE A 2 14.10 -8.70 -18.07
CA PHE A 2 12.69 -8.71 -18.44
C PHE A 2 12.08 -7.30 -18.29
N TRP A 3 11.04 -7.00 -19.05
CA TRP A 3 10.28 -5.75 -18.87
C TRP A 3 9.17 -5.95 -17.84
N HIS A 4 8.90 -4.94 -17.01
CA HIS A 4 7.69 -4.82 -16.21
C HIS A 4 6.96 -3.56 -16.67
N VAL A 5 5.76 -3.76 -17.22
CA VAL A 5 4.88 -2.69 -17.72
C VAL A 5 3.47 -2.85 -17.16
N THR A 6 2.78 -1.75 -16.91
CA THR A 6 1.51 -1.77 -16.20
C THR A 6 0.69 -0.50 -16.46
N ASP A 7 -0.61 -0.57 -16.18
CA ASP A 7 -1.50 0.60 -16.05
C ASP A 7 -1.42 1.50 -17.30
N PHE A 8 -1.75 0.89 -18.45
CA PHE A 8 -1.82 1.58 -19.73
C PHE A 8 -2.95 2.60 -19.75
N HIS A 9 -4.11 2.20 -19.21
CA HIS A 9 -5.38 2.94 -19.26
C HIS A 9 -5.57 3.68 -20.58
N TYR A 10 -5.85 2.93 -21.64
CA TYR A 10 -6.11 3.51 -22.95
C TYR A 10 -7.49 4.19 -22.96
N ASP A 11 -7.48 5.53 -23.07
CA ASP A 11 -8.67 6.33 -23.32
C ASP A 11 -8.99 6.38 -24.83
N HIS A 12 -9.90 5.50 -25.25
CA HIS A 12 -10.43 5.47 -26.61
C HIS A 12 -11.25 6.72 -26.98
N THR A 13 -11.57 7.58 -26.01
CA THR A 13 -12.33 8.83 -26.17
C THR A 13 -11.48 10.10 -26.04
N TYR A 14 -10.16 9.97 -25.87
CA TYR A 14 -9.24 11.09 -25.61
C TYR A 14 -9.38 12.26 -26.61
N TRP A 15 -9.59 11.94 -27.89
CA TRP A 15 -9.72 12.92 -28.98
C TRP A 15 -11.14 13.43 -29.21
N THR A 16 -12.13 12.86 -28.53
CA THR A 16 -13.55 13.16 -28.76
C THR A 16 -14.18 13.74 -27.50
N SER A 17 -14.54 12.89 -26.54
CA SER A 17 -15.31 13.27 -25.36
C SER A 17 -14.50 13.32 -24.07
N GLN A 18 -13.23 12.86 -24.09
CA GLN A 18 -12.32 13.00 -22.94
C GLN A 18 -12.90 12.44 -21.64
N LEU A 19 -13.57 11.28 -21.71
CA LEU A 19 -14.39 10.79 -20.59
C LEU A 19 -13.57 10.35 -19.37
N SER A 20 -12.28 10.10 -19.54
CA SER A 20 -11.36 9.79 -18.44
C SER A 20 -10.86 11.03 -17.69
N CYS A 21 -11.03 12.22 -18.27
CA CYS A 21 -10.35 13.41 -17.79
C CYS A 21 -11.00 13.98 -16.54
N ASN A 22 -10.22 14.15 -15.46
CA ASN A 22 -10.68 14.69 -14.17
C ASN A 22 -10.85 16.23 -14.16
N ASN A 23 -10.52 16.89 -15.27
CA ASN A 23 -10.68 18.32 -15.49
C ASN A 23 -10.82 18.58 -16.99
N PRO A 24 -11.49 19.68 -17.43
CA PRO A 24 -11.54 20.02 -18.85
C PRO A 24 -10.14 20.26 -19.41
N VAL A 25 -9.85 19.67 -20.57
CA VAL A 25 -8.58 19.84 -21.31
C VAL A 25 -8.89 20.38 -22.71
N PRO A 26 -9.00 21.71 -22.90
CA PRO A 26 -9.43 22.30 -24.17
C PRO A 26 -8.45 22.08 -25.33
N SER A 27 -7.17 21.87 -25.02
CA SER A 27 -6.11 21.64 -26.01
C SER A 27 -5.26 20.44 -25.56
N PRO A 28 -5.77 19.21 -25.72
CA PRO A 28 -5.06 18.02 -25.28
C PRO A 28 -3.76 17.81 -26.06
N GLY A 29 -2.72 17.35 -25.37
CA GLY A 29 -1.43 17.06 -25.97
C GLY A 29 -1.45 15.79 -26.83
N LYS A 30 -0.54 15.71 -27.82
CA LYS A 30 -0.39 14.53 -28.69
C LYS A 30 -0.13 13.24 -27.89
N TYR A 31 0.63 13.35 -26.81
CA TYR A 31 1.08 12.23 -25.98
C TYR A 31 0.30 12.11 -24.67
N GLY A 32 -0.72 12.92 -24.44
CA GLY A 32 -1.52 12.87 -23.22
C GLY A 32 -1.59 14.21 -22.50
N ASP A 33 -2.33 14.22 -21.40
CA ASP A 33 -2.44 15.32 -20.44
C ASP A 33 -2.54 14.71 -19.04
N TYR A 34 -1.94 15.34 -18.03
CA TYR A 34 -1.98 14.80 -16.66
C TYR A 34 -3.40 14.66 -16.09
N TRP A 35 -4.39 15.35 -16.64
CA TRP A 35 -5.78 15.18 -16.21
C TRP A 35 -6.47 13.96 -16.79
N CYS A 36 -5.89 13.33 -17.80
CA CYS A 36 -6.53 12.33 -18.65
C CYS A 36 -5.74 11.02 -18.65
N ASP A 37 -6.44 9.95 -19.03
CA ASP A 37 -5.79 8.69 -19.34
C ASP A 37 -5.07 8.72 -20.71
N SER A 38 -4.31 7.66 -20.98
CA SER A 38 -3.41 7.59 -22.14
C SER A 38 -4.16 7.66 -23.46
N PRO A 39 -3.81 8.58 -24.38
CA PRO A 39 -4.20 8.42 -25.78
C PRO A 39 -3.47 7.22 -26.39
N TRP A 40 -4.03 6.66 -27.47
CA TRP A 40 -3.43 5.54 -28.19
C TRP A 40 -1.99 5.83 -28.64
N THR A 41 -1.69 7.09 -29.00
CA THR A 41 -0.34 7.54 -29.38
C THR A 41 0.68 7.25 -28.28
N LEU A 42 0.34 7.50 -27.00
CA LEU A 42 1.23 7.24 -25.87
C LEU A 42 1.41 5.73 -25.65
N VAL A 43 0.33 4.96 -25.73
CA VAL A 43 0.36 3.50 -25.60
C VAL A 43 1.31 2.89 -26.63
N GLN A 44 1.13 3.23 -27.91
CA GLN A 44 2.00 2.74 -28.98
C GLN A 44 3.45 3.20 -28.80
N ASP A 45 3.66 4.47 -28.46
CA ASP A 45 4.99 5.03 -28.26
C ASP A 45 5.75 4.33 -27.13
N SER A 46 5.07 4.07 -26.00
CA SER A 46 5.64 3.37 -24.85
C SER A 46 6.08 1.95 -25.22
N VAL A 47 5.21 1.18 -25.88
CA VAL A 47 5.51 -0.20 -26.29
C VAL A 47 6.64 -0.25 -27.33
N ASN A 48 6.61 0.65 -28.32
CA ASN A 48 7.68 0.76 -29.32
C ASN A 48 9.02 1.16 -28.69
N SER A 49 8.98 2.02 -27.67
CA SER A 49 10.16 2.49 -26.97
C SER A 49 10.78 1.41 -26.08
N MET A 50 9.97 0.59 -25.39
CA MET A 50 10.47 -0.61 -24.71
C MET A 50 11.27 -1.50 -25.68
N ALA A 51 10.73 -1.76 -26.87
CA ALA A 51 11.39 -2.57 -27.89
C ALA A 51 12.64 -1.89 -28.47
N SER A 52 12.63 -0.56 -28.61
CA SER A 52 13.77 0.21 -29.14
C SER A 52 14.92 0.30 -28.13
N ILE A 53 14.61 0.47 -26.85
CA ILE A 53 15.58 0.46 -25.75
C ILE A 53 16.18 -0.94 -25.60
N ARG A 54 15.32 -1.97 -25.48
CA ARG A 54 15.77 -3.35 -25.36
C ARG A 54 14.70 -4.36 -25.77
N ARG A 55 14.74 -4.78 -27.04
CA ARG A 55 13.91 -5.89 -27.53
C ARG A 55 14.34 -7.26 -27.01
N GLN A 56 15.64 -7.49 -26.83
CA GLN A 56 16.19 -8.78 -26.39
C GLN A 56 16.08 -8.93 -24.87
N VAL A 57 14.90 -9.33 -24.43
CA VAL A 57 14.57 -9.71 -23.06
C VAL A 57 14.09 -11.16 -23.01
N ASP A 58 14.13 -11.77 -21.82
CA ASP A 58 13.73 -13.16 -21.62
C ASP A 58 12.20 -13.31 -21.60
N PHE A 59 11.50 -12.30 -21.07
CA PHE A 59 10.04 -12.21 -21.03
C PHE A 59 9.57 -10.77 -20.69
N VAL A 60 8.26 -10.57 -20.67
CA VAL A 60 7.60 -9.34 -20.18
C VAL A 60 6.55 -9.68 -19.12
N LEU A 61 6.62 -9.02 -17.96
CA LEU A 61 5.53 -8.95 -17.00
C LEU A 61 4.61 -7.79 -17.36
N TRP A 62 3.31 -8.07 -17.52
CA TRP A 62 2.29 -7.07 -17.82
C TRP A 62 1.22 -7.13 -16.73
N THR A 63 1.21 -6.18 -15.81
CA THR A 63 0.38 -6.27 -14.60
C THR A 63 -0.99 -5.61 -14.71
N GLY A 64 -1.57 -5.55 -15.92
CA GLY A 64 -2.98 -5.19 -16.11
C GLY A 64 -3.28 -3.69 -16.22
N ASP A 65 -4.56 -3.36 -16.06
CA ASP A 65 -5.16 -2.03 -16.14
C ASP A 65 -4.98 -1.33 -17.48
N ASN A 66 -5.80 -1.79 -18.41
CA ASN A 66 -5.75 -1.41 -19.82
C ASN A 66 -6.85 -0.43 -20.18
N VAL A 67 -7.96 -0.49 -19.46
CA VAL A 67 -9.17 0.31 -19.71
C VAL A 67 -9.09 1.60 -18.91
N ALA A 68 -9.40 2.73 -19.54
CA ALA A 68 -9.38 4.04 -18.89
C ALA A 68 -10.42 4.19 -17.76
N HIS A 69 -10.19 5.15 -16.87
CA HIS A 69 -11.05 5.60 -15.78
C HIS A 69 -12.31 6.30 -16.31
N ILE A 70 -13.14 5.56 -17.05
CA ILE A 70 -14.40 6.02 -17.61
C ILE A 70 -15.53 5.39 -16.81
N SER A 71 -16.54 6.18 -16.47
CA SER A 71 -17.71 5.67 -15.75
C SER A 71 -18.35 4.49 -16.47
N ASP A 72 -18.68 3.41 -15.74
CA ASP A 72 -19.30 2.18 -16.28
C ASP A 72 -20.58 2.44 -17.09
N SER A 73 -21.26 3.58 -16.91
CA SER A 73 -22.42 3.98 -17.71
C SER A 73 -22.09 4.26 -19.18
N HIS A 74 -20.82 4.51 -19.51
CA HIS A 74 -20.31 4.71 -20.87
C HIS A 74 -19.48 3.52 -21.36
N MET A 75 -19.35 2.46 -20.56
CA MET A 75 -18.52 1.30 -20.85
C MET A 75 -19.38 0.06 -21.08
N SER A 76 -18.77 -0.97 -21.65
CA SER A 76 -19.37 -2.30 -21.82
C SER A 76 -18.28 -3.36 -21.87
N LEU A 77 -18.69 -4.63 -21.67
CA LEU A 77 -17.77 -5.77 -21.81
C LEU A 77 -17.06 -5.78 -23.17
N ASP A 78 -17.76 -5.44 -24.25
CA ASP A 78 -17.18 -5.43 -25.60
C ASP A 78 -16.16 -4.29 -25.78
N ILE A 79 -16.39 -3.12 -25.17
CA ILE A 79 -15.42 -2.02 -25.18
C ILE A 79 -14.16 -2.43 -24.42
N ASN A 80 -14.30 -3.01 -23.22
CA ASN A 80 -13.17 -3.50 -22.43
C ASN A 80 -12.35 -4.53 -23.21
N LEU A 81 -13.01 -5.54 -23.80
CA LEU A 81 -12.34 -6.57 -24.60
C LEU A 81 -11.62 -5.98 -25.83
N SER A 82 -12.21 -5.00 -26.51
CA SER A 82 -11.58 -4.30 -27.65
C SER A 82 -10.32 -3.53 -27.23
N VAL A 83 -10.36 -2.85 -26.08
CA VAL A 83 -9.18 -2.18 -25.51
C VAL A 83 -8.08 -3.19 -25.17
N LEU A 84 -8.43 -4.30 -24.52
CA LEU A 84 -7.49 -5.38 -24.21
C LEU A 84 -6.90 -6.00 -25.49
N GLU A 85 -7.69 -6.21 -26.53
CA GLU A 85 -7.23 -6.75 -27.82
C GLU A 85 -6.24 -5.80 -28.51
N ASN A 86 -6.50 -4.50 -28.48
CA ASN A 86 -5.60 -3.48 -29.03
C ASN A 86 -4.23 -3.50 -28.32
N ILE A 87 -4.22 -3.47 -26.98
CA ILE A 87 -2.98 -3.48 -26.20
C ILE A 87 -2.24 -4.83 -26.36
N THR A 88 -2.96 -5.95 -26.30
CA THR A 88 -2.40 -7.29 -26.55
C THR A 88 -1.72 -7.35 -27.92
N SER A 89 -2.35 -6.80 -28.95
CA SER A 89 -1.81 -6.76 -30.31
C SER A 89 -0.58 -5.86 -30.42
N ALA A 90 -0.59 -4.67 -29.81
CA ALA A 90 0.56 -3.77 -29.80
C ALA A 90 1.78 -4.40 -29.13
N LEU A 91 1.59 -5.05 -27.98
CA LEU A 91 2.63 -5.77 -27.25
C LEU A 91 3.19 -6.94 -28.08
N LYS A 92 2.31 -7.79 -28.60
CA LYS A 92 2.69 -8.95 -29.40
C LYS A 92 3.47 -8.57 -30.67
N ASN A 93 3.05 -7.50 -31.35
CA ASN A 93 3.71 -7.02 -32.57
C ASN A 93 5.10 -6.43 -32.29
N SER A 94 5.29 -5.78 -31.14
CA SER A 94 6.55 -5.13 -30.79
C SER A 94 7.60 -6.10 -30.22
N PHE A 95 7.14 -7.22 -29.68
CA PHE A 95 7.98 -8.27 -29.09
C PHE A 95 7.68 -9.66 -29.69
N PRO A 96 7.89 -9.85 -31.00
CA PRO A 96 7.59 -11.13 -31.65
C PRO A 96 8.45 -12.25 -31.07
N GLY A 97 7.80 -13.32 -30.63
CA GLY A 97 8.45 -14.51 -30.06
C GLY A 97 8.88 -14.40 -28.60
N ILE A 98 8.70 -13.24 -27.95
CA ILE A 98 8.95 -13.08 -26.52
C ILE A 98 7.68 -13.46 -25.74
N PRO A 99 7.77 -14.30 -24.68
CA PRO A 99 6.62 -14.64 -23.86
C PRO A 99 6.22 -13.48 -22.95
N PHE A 100 4.91 -13.31 -22.78
CA PHE A 100 4.33 -12.39 -21.80
C PHE A 100 3.69 -13.18 -20.68
N TYR A 101 3.70 -12.60 -19.48
CA TYR A 101 3.01 -13.14 -18.32
C TYR A 101 2.06 -12.07 -17.77
N PRO A 102 0.88 -11.92 -18.39
CA PRO A 102 -0.08 -10.91 -17.97
C PRO A 102 -0.79 -11.28 -16.66
N SER A 103 -1.17 -10.25 -15.91
CA SER A 103 -2.15 -10.28 -14.81
C SER A 103 -3.28 -9.30 -15.15
N LEU A 104 -4.48 -9.54 -14.64
CA LEU A 104 -5.63 -8.65 -14.83
C LEU A 104 -5.64 -7.56 -13.77
N GLY A 105 -5.92 -6.33 -14.18
CA GLY A 105 -6.17 -5.20 -13.30
C GLY A 105 -7.65 -4.94 -13.06
N ASN A 106 -7.97 -4.09 -12.09
CA ASN A 106 -9.35 -3.89 -11.64
C ASN A 106 -10.20 -3.15 -12.68
N HIS A 107 -9.60 -2.31 -13.54
CA HIS A 107 -10.31 -1.65 -14.63
C HIS A 107 -10.52 -2.53 -15.85
N ASP A 108 -9.83 -3.68 -15.97
CA ASP A 108 -10.00 -4.58 -17.11
C ASP A 108 -11.42 -5.21 -17.16
N TYR A 109 -12.10 -5.27 -16.02
CA TYR A 109 -13.43 -5.86 -15.86
C TYR A 109 -14.57 -4.91 -16.24
N TYR A 110 -15.70 -5.50 -16.65
CA TYR A 110 -16.97 -4.79 -16.77
C TYR A 110 -18.08 -5.49 -15.98
N PRO A 111 -18.73 -4.81 -15.01
CA PRO A 111 -18.35 -3.49 -14.46
C PRO A 111 -16.94 -3.50 -13.84
N SER A 112 -16.33 -2.32 -13.73
CA SER A 112 -15.01 -2.15 -13.09
C SER A 112 -14.97 -2.72 -11.66
N ASP A 113 -13.80 -3.21 -11.25
CA ASP A 113 -13.50 -3.80 -9.93
C ASP A 113 -14.18 -5.15 -9.61
N GLN A 114 -15.00 -5.69 -10.52
CA GLN A 114 -15.82 -6.89 -10.23
C GLN A 114 -15.23 -8.16 -10.85
N ALA A 115 -14.27 -8.80 -10.16
CA ALA A 115 -13.55 -9.96 -10.70
C ALA A 115 -14.34 -11.28 -10.61
N GLY A 116 -14.92 -11.60 -9.45
CA GLY A 116 -15.79 -12.79 -9.28
C GLY A 116 -15.17 -14.15 -9.66
N GLU A 117 -15.99 -15.20 -9.76
CA GLU A 117 -15.55 -16.54 -10.17
C GLU A 117 -16.28 -16.99 -11.45
N ARG A 118 -15.54 -17.61 -12.39
CA ARG A 118 -16.06 -18.18 -13.65
C ARG A 118 -16.90 -17.20 -14.49
N ILE A 119 -16.54 -15.92 -14.48
CA ILE A 119 -17.22 -14.92 -15.30
C ILE A 119 -16.86 -15.06 -16.78
N LEU A 120 -17.76 -14.65 -17.67
CA LEU A 120 -17.59 -14.74 -19.13
C LEU A 120 -16.29 -14.06 -19.61
N PHE A 121 -15.91 -12.95 -18.96
CA PHE A 121 -14.71 -12.18 -19.27
C PHE A 121 -13.44 -13.05 -19.30
N TYR A 122 -13.25 -13.95 -18.33
CA TYR A 122 -12.06 -14.81 -18.30
C TYR A 122 -11.96 -15.74 -19.50
N SER A 123 -13.09 -16.25 -20.00
CA SER A 123 -13.09 -17.09 -21.20
C SER A 123 -12.67 -16.29 -22.43
N ARG A 124 -13.17 -15.06 -22.57
CA ARG A 124 -12.83 -14.18 -23.70
C ARG A 124 -11.37 -13.73 -23.66
N VAL A 125 -10.85 -13.38 -22.49
CA VAL A 125 -9.43 -13.02 -22.32
C VAL A 125 -8.52 -14.24 -22.51
N SER A 126 -8.94 -15.43 -22.08
CA SER A 126 -8.20 -16.67 -22.33
C SER A 126 -8.00 -16.92 -23.83
N ASP A 127 -8.99 -16.59 -24.67
CA ASP A 127 -8.87 -16.74 -26.12
C ASP A 127 -7.87 -15.72 -26.70
N LEU A 128 -7.85 -14.48 -26.18
CA LEU A 128 -6.87 -13.45 -26.57
C LEU A 128 -5.44 -13.83 -26.18
N TRP A 129 -5.26 -14.45 -25.01
CA TRP A 129 -3.95 -14.78 -24.44
C TRP A 129 -3.52 -16.24 -24.65
N GLN A 130 -4.20 -16.96 -25.55
CA GLN A 130 -3.90 -18.37 -25.86
C GLN A 130 -2.45 -18.61 -26.32
N ASP A 131 -1.77 -17.59 -26.84
CA ASP A 131 -0.35 -17.69 -27.23
C ASP A 131 0.62 -17.68 -26.03
N TRP A 132 0.16 -17.28 -24.86
CA TRP A 132 0.97 -17.19 -23.64
C TRP A 132 0.51 -18.21 -22.59
N ILE A 133 -0.79 -18.43 -22.48
CA ILE A 133 -1.41 -19.43 -21.60
C ILE A 133 -1.86 -20.62 -22.45
N LYS A 134 -0.94 -21.54 -22.73
CA LYS A 134 -1.16 -22.70 -23.63
C LYS A 134 -1.55 -24.00 -22.93
N ASP A 135 -1.16 -24.14 -21.67
CA ASP A 135 -1.39 -25.38 -20.93
C ASP A 135 -2.88 -25.51 -20.59
N PRO A 136 -3.56 -26.62 -20.97
CA PRO A 136 -5.00 -26.77 -20.75
C PRO A 136 -5.42 -26.64 -19.28
N VAL A 137 -4.59 -27.09 -18.34
CA VAL A 137 -4.87 -26.94 -16.90
C VAL A 137 -4.80 -25.47 -16.50
N GLN A 138 -3.82 -24.74 -17.02
CA GLN A 138 -3.68 -23.30 -16.76
C GLN A 138 -4.79 -22.49 -17.42
N ILE A 139 -5.25 -22.88 -18.61
CA ILE A 139 -6.42 -22.28 -19.27
C ILE A 139 -7.67 -22.44 -18.40
N GLU A 140 -7.91 -23.64 -17.85
CA GLU A 140 -9.07 -23.87 -16.98
C GLU A 140 -8.98 -23.13 -15.64
N LEU A 141 -7.78 -22.99 -15.06
CA LEU A 141 -7.56 -22.15 -13.88
C LEU A 141 -7.80 -20.66 -14.18
N PHE A 142 -7.32 -20.19 -15.33
CA PHE A 142 -7.56 -18.82 -15.78
C PHE A 142 -9.06 -18.56 -16.00
N LYS A 143 -9.76 -19.48 -16.67
CA LYS A 143 -11.22 -19.40 -16.85
C LYS A 143 -11.99 -19.48 -15.52
N LYS A 144 -11.40 -20.10 -14.49
CA LYS A 144 -11.99 -20.14 -13.14
C LYS A 144 -11.87 -18.80 -12.42
N GLY A 145 -10.69 -18.18 -12.39
CA GLY A 145 -10.46 -17.03 -11.52
C GLY A 145 -9.42 -16.03 -11.99
N GLY A 146 -9.02 -16.03 -13.27
CA GLY A 146 -8.06 -15.08 -13.84
C GLY A 146 -6.61 -15.28 -13.39
N TYR A 147 -6.28 -16.40 -12.75
CA TYR A 147 -4.94 -16.71 -12.25
C TYR A 147 -4.37 -17.98 -12.89
N TYR A 148 -3.04 -18.08 -12.94
CA TYR A 148 -2.33 -19.23 -13.51
C TYR A 148 -0.85 -19.24 -13.09
N THR A 149 -0.14 -20.32 -13.41
CA THR A 149 1.30 -20.43 -13.20
C THR A 149 2.02 -20.96 -14.43
N LYS A 150 3.27 -20.54 -14.61
CA LYS A 150 4.15 -21.05 -15.66
C LYS A 150 5.54 -21.33 -15.12
N LEU A 151 6.05 -22.54 -15.36
CA LEU A 151 7.47 -22.82 -15.21
C LEU A 151 8.22 -22.25 -16.42
N ILE A 152 9.10 -21.27 -16.21
CA ILE A 152 9.78 -20.51 -17.27
C ILE A 152 11.22 -20.96 -17.51
N THR A 153 11.84 -21.54 -16.49
CA THR A 153 13.06 -22.34 -16.58
C THR A 153 12.89 -23.56 -15.67
N PRO A 154 13.74 -24.60 -15.73
CA PRO A 154 13.60 -25.77 -14.87
C PRO A 154 13.58 -25.49 -13.35
N LYS A 155 13.96 -24.28 -12.91
CA LYS A 155 14.01 -23.88 -11.50
C LYS A 155 13.34 -22.54 -11.21
N LEU A 156 12.67 -21.92 -12.18
CA LEU A 156 12.04 -20.61 -11.99
C LEU A 156 10.61 -20.63 -12.53
N ARG A 157 9.68 -20.29 -11.64
CA ARG A 157 8.24 -20.25 -11.89
C ARG A 157 7.72 -18.84 -11.77
N ILE A 158 6.78 -18.49 -12.64
CA ILE A 158 5.91 -17.33 -12.48
C ILE A 158 4.58 -17.80 -11.90
N LEU A 159 4.13 -17.08 -10.88
CA LEU A 159 2.82 -17.23 -10.27
C LEU A 159 2.03 -15.94 -10.54
N ALA A 160 1.17 -15.98 -11.56
CA ALA A 160 0.35 -14.84 -11.98
C ALA A 160 -1.00 -14.90 -11.26
N LEU A 161 -1.21 -13.92 -10.39
CA LEU A 161 -2.34 -13.84 -9.49
C LEU A 161 -3.38 -12.86 -10.01
N ASN A 162 -4.63 -13.13 -9.67
CA ASN A 162 -5.71 -12.17 -9.78
C ASN A 162 -5.97 -11.57 -8.40
N THR A 163 -5.22 -10.52 -8.06
CA THR A 163 -5.36 -9.83 -6.77
C THR A 163 -6.57 -8.88 -6.73
N VAL A 164 -7.25 -8.65 -7.85
CA VAL A 164 -8.52 -7.90 -7.90
C VAL A 164 -9.61 -8.63 -7.09
N LEU A 165 -9.55 -9.97 -7.01
CA LEU A 165 -10.43 -10.77 -6.15
C LEU A 165 -10.35 -10.38 -4.67
N TYR A 166 -9.26 -9.72 -4.26
CA TYR A 166 -9.03 -9.27 -2.89
C TYR A 166 -9.27 -7.78 -2.69
N LEU A 167 -9.56 -7.03 -3.76
CA LEU A 167 -9.80 -5.60 -3.74
C LEU A 167 -11.01 -5.27 -2.87
N ARG A 168 -10.92 -4.22 -2.06
CA ARG A 168 -12.01 -3.78 -1.17
C ARG A 168 -13.26 -3.29 -1.91
N GLU A 169 -13.12 -2.85 -3.16
CA GLU A 169 -14.20 -2.45 -4.06
C GLU A 169 -14.90 -3.64 -4.77
N ASP A 170 -14.32 -4.85 -4.73
CA ASP A 170 -14.96 -6.04 -5.31
C ASP A 170 -16.12 -6.51 -4.42
N LYS A 171 -17.35 -6.30 -4.90
CA LYS A 171 -18.58 -6.67 -4.19
C LYS A 171 -18.94 -8.13 -4.38
N LEU A 172 -18.37 -8.81 -5.37
CA LEU A 172 -18.63 -10.22 -5.66
C LEU A 172 -17.90 -11.13 -4.67
N THR A 173 -16.75 -10.70 -4.13
CA THR A 173 -15.86 -11.54 -3.33
C THR A 173 -15.82 -11.17 -1.85
N ALA A 174 -16.31 -10.00 -1.43
CA ALA A 174 -16.20 -9.49 -0.06
C ALA A 174 -16.62 -10.47 1.06
N ASN A 175 -17.59 -11.35 0.78
CA ASN A 175 -18.09 -12.34 1.74
C ASN A 175 -17.49 -13.75 1.61
N MET A 176 -16.58 -13.97 0.66
CA MET A 176 -15.94 -15.26 0.44
C MET A 176 -14.64 -15.35 1.24
N PRO A 177 -14.32 -16.48 1.90
CA PRO A 177 -13.05 -16.66 2.59
C PRO A 177 -11.89 -16.89 1.61
N ASP A 178 -12.15 -17.57 0.50
CA ASP A 178 -11.18 -17.86 -0.55
C ASP A 178 -11.82 -17.75 -1.94
N PRO A 179 -11.94 -16.53 -2.49
CA PRO A 179 -12.55 -16.30 -3.79
C PRO A 179 -11.85 -17.11 -4.89
N ALA A 180 -12.64 -17.83 -5.69
CA ALA A 180 -12.15 -18.75 -6.73
C ALA A 180 -11.14 -19.83 -6.25
N GLY A 181 -11.02 -20.05 -4.93
CA GLY A 181 -10.07 -20.99 -4.34
C GLY A 181 -8.59 -20.59 -4.53
N GLN A 182 -8.30 -19.31 -4.77
CA GLN A 182 -6.97 -18.84 -5.13
C GLN A 182 -5.97 -18.96 -3.97
N PHE A 183 -6.34 -18.74 -2.70
CA PHE A 183 -5.44 -18.95 -1.56
C PHE A 183 -5.03 -20.42 -1.42
N GLN A 184 -6.00 -21.33 -1.46
CA GLN A 184 -5.73 -22.76 -1.42
C GLN A 184 -4.82 -23.19 -2.59
N TRP A 185 -5.08 -22.64 -3.78
CA TRP A 185 -4.27 -22.91 -4.96
C TRP A 185 -2.84 -22.37 -4.84
N ILE A 186 -2.66 -21.13 -4.36
CA ILE A 186 -1.34 -20.54 -4.09
C ILE A 186 -0.55 -21.44 -3.13
N ASP A 187 -1.14 -21.85 -2.00
CA ASP A 187 -0.48 -22.72 -1.02
C ASP A 187 -0.02 -24.03 -1.68
N SER A 188 -0.87 -24.63 -2.49
CA SER A 188 -0.59 -25.87 -3.22
C SER A 188 0.56 -25.70 -4.22
N VAL A 189 0.55 -24.63 -5.03
CA VAL A 189 1.60 -24.36 -6.03
C VAL A 189 2.93 -24.04 -5.37
N LEU A 190 2.94 -23.20 -4.32
CA LEU A 190 4.17 -22.83 -3.62
C LEU A 190 4.76 -24.03 -2.84
N ASN A 191 3.91 -24.86 -2.24
CA ASN A 191 4.36 -26.10 -1.61
C ASN A 191 5.00 -27.06 -2.63
N ALA A 192 4.37 -27.26 -3.78
CA ALA A 192 4.91 -28.09 -4.85
C ALA A 192 6.23 -27.50 -5.41
N SER A 193 6.29 -26.18 -5.59
CA SER A 193 7.49 -25.47 -6.06
C SER A 193 8.66 -25.66 -5.09
N ARG A 194 8.39 -25.53 -3.77
CA ARG A 194 9.40 -25.80 -2.73
C ARG A 194 9.91 -27.24 -2.79
N ALA A 195 9.01 -28.21 -2.91
CA ALA A 195 9.38 -29.63 -3.02
C ALA A 195 10.19 -29.93 -4.30
N ALA A 196 9.93 -29.20 -5.38
CA ALA A 196 10.65 -29.28 -6.65
C ALA A 196 11.94 -28.43 -6.69
N ASN A 197 12.28 -27.72 -5.59
CA ASN A 197 13.41 -26.79 -5.52
C ASN A 197 13.36 -25.68 -6.58
N GLU A 198 12.15 -25.19 -6.86
CA GLU A 198 11.89 -24.05 -7.74
C GLU A 198 11.87 -22.74 -6.94
N LYS A 199 12.28 -21.65 -7.60
CA LYS A 199 12.09 -20.28 -7.16
C LYS A 199 10.87 -19.67 -7.85
N VAL A 200 10.24 -18.69 -7.20
CA VAL A 200 8.94 -18.15 -7.64
C VAL A 200 8.97 -16.63 -7.73
N ILE A 201 8.68 -16.09 -8.91
CA ILE A 201 8.33 -14.68 -9.12
C ILE A 201 6.81 -14.59 -9.02
N ILE A 202 6.31 -13.71 -8.15
CA ILE A 202 4.88 -13.45 -8.03
C ILE A 202 4.55 -12.19 -8.83
N THR A 203 3.48 -12.23 -9.61
CA THR A 203 2.96 -11.08 -10.34
C THR A 203 1.47 -10.97 -10.11
N GLY A 204 0.97 -9.75 -9.98
CA GLY A 204 -0.45 -9.43 -9.83
C GLY A 204 -0.66 -7.96 -10.11
N HIS A 205 -1.90 -7.46 -10.00
CA HIS A 205 -2.18 -6.04 -10.24
C HIS A 205 -2.13 -5.24 -8.94
N VAL A 206 -3.12 -5.45 -8.06
CA VAL A 206 -3.22 -4.80 -6.74
C VAL A 206 -2.19 -5.39 -5.79
N SER A 207 -1.38 -4.54 -5.17
CA SER A 207 -0.35 -4.94 -4.21
C SER A 207 -0.95 -5.26 -2.83
N PRO A 208 -0.44 -6.29 -2.10
CA PRO A 208 -0.84 -6.60 -0.72
C PRO A 208 -0.19 -5.67 0.31
N THR A 209 0.62 -4.70 -0.12
CA THR A 209 1.27 -3.72 0.74
C THR A 209 0.51 -2.39 0.68
N PHE A 210 0.67 -1.54 1.68
CA PHE A 210 -0.01 -0.25 1.71
C PHE A 210 0.46 0.69 0.59
N LEU A 211 -0.46 1.47 0.04
CA LEU A 211 -0.14 2.66 -0.75
C LEU A 211 0.60 3.66 0.15
N VAL A 212 1.76 4.12 -0.30
CA VAL A 212 2.57 5.12 0.40
C VAL A 212 2.50 6.46 -0.34
N PRO A 213 2.45 7.60 0.36
CA PRO A 213 2.64 7.76 1.80
C PRO A 213 1.35 7.63 2.64
N THR A 214 0.19 7.38 2.03
CA THR A 214 -1.12 7.53 2.69
C THR A 214 -1.47 6.40 3.66
N LEU A 215 -0.72 5.29 3.65
CA LEU A 215 -1.00 4.07 4.40
C LEU A 215 -2.41 3.53 4.11
N LEU A 216 -2.85 3.63 2.85
CA LEU A 216 -4.10 3.04 2.39
C LEU A 216 -3.88 1.56 2.06
N ASP A 217 -4.77 0.71 2.54
CA ASP A 217 -4.83 -0.70 2.15
C ASP A 217 -5.93 -0.88 1.10
N TRP A 218 -5.54 -1.38 -0.08
CA TRP A 218 -6.45 -1.71 -1.17
C TRP A 218 -7.14 -3.05 -0.94
N PHE A 219 -6.49 -3.97 -0.21
CA PHE A 219 -7.10 -5.25 0.08
C PHE A 219 -8.28 -5.05 1.03
N HIS A 220 -9.32 -5.83 0.81
CA HIS A 220 -10.36 -5.97 1.82
C HIS A 220 -9.70 -6.52 3.10
N PRO A 221 -10.03 -6.00 4.31
CA PRO A 221 -9.34 -6.37 5.56
C PRO A 221 -9.31 -7.88 5.87
N ARG A 222 -10.25 -8.64 5.31
CA ARG A 222 -10.28 -10.10 5.44
C ARG A 222 -9.12 -10.80 4.73
N PHE A 223 -8.59 -10.22 3.65
CA PHE A 223 -7.63 -10.88 2.77
C PHE A 223 -6.18 -10.45 3.02
N HIS A 224 -5.96 -9.26 3.56
CA HIS A 224 -4.62 -8.73 3.83
C HIS A 224 -3.77 -9.69 4.67
N GLN A 225 -4.21 -9.99 5.89
CA GLN A 225 -3.41 -10.84 6.79
C GLN A 225 -3.23 -12.28 6.28
N PRO A 226 -4.28 -12.98 5.78
CA PRO A 226 -4.10 -14.29 5.17
C PRO A 226 -3.12 -14.29 3.98
N TYR A 227 -3.12 -13.23 3.17
CA TYR A 227 -2.16 -13.09 2.08
C TYR A 227 -0.73 -12.91 2.61
N VAL A 228 -0.51 -11.99 3.55
CA VAL A 228 0.80 -11.77 4.18
C VAL A 228 1.31 -13.07 4.85
N ASP A 229 0.47 -13.78 5.59
CA ASP A 229 0.84 -15.04 6.23
C ASP A 229 1.29 -16.09 5.21
N LEU A 230 0.58 -16.19 4.08
CA LEU A 230 0.90 -17.12 3.01
C LEU A 230 2.21 -16.75 2.30
N MET A 231 2.43 -15.47 1.98
CA MET A 231 3.69 -15.04 1.34
C MET A 231 4.88 -15.22 2.27
N THR A 232 4.74 -14.82 3.54
CA THR A 232 5.82 -14.96 4.52
C THR A 232 6.12 -16.42 4.87
N LYS A 233 5.15 -17.34 4.72
CA LYS A 233 5.34 -18.81 4.84
C LYS A 233 6.25 -19.37 3.74
N TYR A 234 6.25 -18.78 2.55
CA TYR A 234 7.02 -19.23 1.36
C TYR A 234 8.14 -18.30 0.92
N SER A 235 8.52 -17.33 1.76
CA SER A 235 9.59 -16.35 1.51
C SER A 235 10.97 -16.95 1.19
N ASP A 236 11.25 -18.20 1.55
CA ASP A 236 12.48 -18.92 1.18
C ASP A 236 12.57 -19.26 -0.32
N ILE A 237 11.44 -19.39 -1.01
CA ILE A 237 11.39 -19.68 -2.45
C ILE A 237 10.89 -18.52 -3.30
N ILE A 238 10.18 -17.55 -2.71
CA ILE A 238 9.73 -16.35 -3.42
C ILE A 238 10.93 -15.41 -3.61
N VAL A 239 11.23 -15.05 -4.86
CA VAL A 239 12.37 -14.16 -5.18
C VAL A 239 11.97 -12.69 -5.17
N ALA A 240 10.78 -12.36 -5.65
CA ALA A 240 10.24 -11.01 -5.72
C ALA A 240 8.74 -11.04 -6.06
N HIS A 241 8.05 -9.95 -5.73
CA HIS A 241 6.70 -9.67 -6.17
C HIS A 241 6.67 -8.43 -7.10
N HIS A 242 5.84 -8.48 -8.14
CA HIS A 242 5.64 -7.39 -9.10
C HIS A 242 4.16 -6.99 -9.17
N TYR A 243 3.88 -5.70 -8.98
CA TYR A 243 2.52 -5.13 -8.99
C TYR A 243 2.46 -3.80 -9.75
N GLY A 244 1.25 -3.32 -10.01
CA GLY A 244 0.94 -2.01 -10.59
C GLY A 244 -0.03 -1.25 -9.68
N HIS A 245 -1.13 -0.75 -10.25
CA HIS A 245 -2.30 -0.15 -9.57
C HIS A 245 -2.05 1.22 -8.92
N ASP A 246 -0.97 1.38 -8.14
CA ASP A 246 -0.70 2.62 -7.42
C ASP A 246 -0.25 3.77 -8.35
N HIS A 247 -0.01 3.49 -9.63
CA HIS A 247 0.57 4.37 -10.67
C HIS A 247 1.95 4.97 -10.32
N SER A 248 2.49 4.66 -9.15
CA SER A 248 3.68 5.26 -8.57
C SER A 248 4.82 4.26 -8.46
N ASP A 249 6.04 4.76 -8.62
CA ASP A 249 7.24 3.98 -8.39
C ASP A 249 7.42 3.73 -6.89
N SER A 250 7.38 2.47 -6.47
CA SER A 250 7.75 2.10 -5.10
C SER A 250 8.36 0.70 -4.99
N PHE A 251 9.12 0.51 -3.91
CA PHE A 251 9.62 -0.80 -3.50
C PHE A 251 9.39 -0.98 -2.00
N LYS A 252 8.97 -2.18 -1.60
CA LYS A 252 8.49 -2.48 -0.26
C LYS A 252 8.99 -3.85 0.19
N ILE A 253 8.81 -4.18 1.46
CA ILE A 253 9.11 -5.49 2.03
C ILE A 253 7.82 -6.04 2.62
N VAL A 254 7.38 -7.21 2.15
CA VAL A 254 6.37 -8.00 2.86
C VAL A 254 7.08 -8.88 3.87
N GLN A 255 6.72 -8.79 5.16
CA GLN A 255 7.34 -9.55 6.24
C GLN A 255 6.43 -9.66 7.46
N ARG A 256 6.75 -10.58 8.37
CA ARG A 256 6.09 -10.64 9.70
C ARG A 256 6.56 -9.49 10.58
N SER A 257 5.79 -9.15 11.63
CA SER A 257 6.12 -8.09 12.59
C SER A 257 7.51 -8.20 13.21
N ASN A 258 8.00 -9.43 13.44
CA ASN A 258 9.35 -9.68 13.95
C ASN A 258 10.47 -9.57 12.88
N GLY A 259 10.13 -9.13 11.66
CA GLY A 259 11.04 -9.05 10.52
C GLY A 259 11.40 -10.41 9.89
N SER A 260 10.78 -11.52 10.29
CA SER A 260 11.05 -12.82 9.69
C SER A 260 10.17 -13.09 8.46
N GLY A 261 10.63 -14.02 7.62
CA GLY A 261 9.92 -14.46 6.42
C GLY A 261 9.63 -13.33 5.44
N ALA A 262 10.69 -12.70 4.93
CA ALA A 262 10.59 -11.46 4.18
C ALA A 262 10.83 -11.67 2.68
N SER A 263 10.10 -10.94 1.84
CA SER A 263 10.28 -10.93 0.38
C SER A 263 10.22 -9.50 -0.15
N PRO A 264 10.97 -9.16 -1.22
CA PRO A 264 10.92 -7.84 -1.81
C PRO A 264 9.69 -7.68 -2.72
N VAL A 265 9.09 -6.51 -2.70
CA VAL A 265 7.90 -6.14 -3.48
C VAL A 265 8.23 -4.91 -4.32
N PHE A 266 7.95 -4.95 -5.61
CA PHE A 266 8.18 -3.85 -6.54
C PHE A 266 6.87 -3.45 -7.21
N THR A 267 6.45 -2.21 -7.02
CA THR A 267 5.35 -1.60 -7.76
C THR A 267 5.93 -0.73 -8.86
N ALA A 268 5.55 -0.99 -10.11
CA ALA A 268 5.96 -0.18 -11.24
C ALA A 268 5.00 1.00 -11.42
N PRO A 269 5.49 2.18 -11.85
CA PRO A 269 4.61 3.27 -12.21
C PRO A 269 3.84 2.98 -13.49
N SER A 270 2.76 3.72 -13.70
CA SER A 270 1.89 3.57 -14.86
C SER A 270 2.45 4.17 -16.14
N ILE A 271 1.94 3.72 -17.29
CA ILE A 271 2.09 4.47 -18.55
C ILE A 271 1.12 5.65 -18.56
N THR A 272 -0.10 5.49 -18.02
CA THR A 272 -1.01 6.62 -17.94
C THR A 272 -0.44 7.73 -17.06
N PRO A 273 -0.52 9.01 -17.48
CA PRO A 273 -0.19 10.14 -16.63
C PRO A 273 -1.38 10.59 -15.77
N TRP A 274 -2.48 9.82 -15.77
CA TRP A 274 -3.75 10.20 -15.17
C TRP A 274 -3.61 10.51 -13.69
N ARG A 275 -3.92 11.75 -13.36
CA ARG A 275 -3.91 12.28 -12.00
C ARG A 275 -5.28 12.08 -11.37
N TYR A 276 -5.35 11.30 -10.29
CA TYR A 276 -6.59 11.14 -9.55
C TYR A 276 -7.09 12.46 -8.94
N LYS A 277 -8.42 12.58 -8.85
CA LYS A 277 -9.10 13.70 -8.21
C LYS A 277 -10.32 13.19 -7.45
N ILE A 278 -10.27 13.31 -6.13
CA ILE A 278 -11.42 13.07 -5.25
C ILE A 278 -11.90 14.41 -4.68
N PRO A 279 -13.11 14.51 -4.11
CA PRO A 279 -13.67 15.80 -3.66
C PRO A 279 -12.78 16.58 -2.68
N THR A 280 -11.98 15.88 -1.88
CA THR A 280 -11.14 16.45 -0.83
C THR A 280 -9.68 16.61 -1.22
N GLU A 281 -9.24 16.00 -2.31
CA GLU A 281 -7.83 15.87 -2.63
C GLU A 281 -7.61 15.67 -4.14
N THR A 282 -6.53 16.25 -4.65
CA THR A 282 -6.06 15.98 -5.99
C THR A 282 -4.62 15.49 -5.90
N GLY A 283 -4.31 14.34 -6.49
CA GLY A 283 -2.95 13.77 -6.48
C GLY A 283 -1.91 14.70 -7.09
N ALA A 284 -0.63 14.36 -7.08
CA ALA A 284 0.34 15.09 -7.91
C ALA A 284 0.33 14.53 -9.35
N PRO A 285 0.71 15.31 -10.38
CA PRO A 285 0.97 14.75 -11.70
C PRO A 285 2.16 13.78 -11.63
N HIS A 286 2.10 12.70 -12.39
CA HIS A 286 3.22 11.79 -12.60
C HIS A 286 3.43 11.52 -14.08
N ASN A 287 4.67 11.25 -14.48
CA ASN A 287 4.98 10.97 -15.87
C ASN A 287 4.76 9.48 -16.23
N PRO A 288 4.54 9.18 -17.52
CA PRO A 288 4.57 7.81 -18.03
C PRO A 288 5.91 7.13 -17.76
N GLY A 289 5.87 5.90 -17.23
CA GLY A 289 7.05 5.12 -16.89
C GLY A 289 7.05 3.69 -17.46
N ILE A 290 8.25 3.16 -17.74
CA ILE A 290 8.48 1.75 -18.11
C ILE A 290 9.72 1.22 -17.36
N ARG A 291 9.70 -0.04 -16.91
CA ARG A 291 10.77 -0.60 -16.06
C ARG A 291 11.44 -1.80 -16.70
N LEU A 292 12.78 -1.75 -16.81
CA LEU A 292 13.60 -2.88 -17.27
C LEU A 292 14.32 -3.51 -16.07
N VAL A 293 14.08 -4.79 -15.82
CA VAL A 293 14.65 -5.51 -14.68
C VAL A 293 15.77 -6.44 -15.13
N GLU A 294 16.89 -6.38 -14.41
CA GLU A 294 18.00 -7.32 -14.50
C GLU A 294 17.85 -8.40 -13.43
N TYR A 295 18.04 -9.67 -13.83
CA TYR A 295 17.92 -10.79 -12.92
C TYR A 295 18.90 -11.90 -13.28
N ASP A 296 19.31 -12.67 -12.28
CA ASP A 296 20.07 -13.89 -12.41
C ASP A 296 19.19 -15.01 -12.97
N ARG A 297 19.54 -15.53 -14.15
CA ARG A 297 18.73 -16.55 -14.84
C ARG A 297 18.73 -17.92 -14.16
N GLU A 298 19.75 -18.22 -13.35
CA GLU A 298 19.86 -19.49 -12.65
C GLU A 298 19.06 -19.46 -11.34
N THR A 299 19.15 -18.35 -10.61
CA THR A 299 18.56 -18.24 -9.27
C THR A 299 17.26 -17.44 -9.22
N GLY A 300 16.91 -16.71 -10.28
CA GLY A 300 15.79 -15.77 -10.30
C GLY A 300 16.02 -14.49 -9.50
N ARG A 301 17.21 -14.31 -8.89
CA ARG A 301 17.49 -13.16 -8.01
C ARG A 301 17.50 -11.88 -8.82
N HIS A 302 16.78 -10.87 -8.35
CA HIS A 302 16.74 -9.56 -8.98
C HIS A 302 18.02 -8.79 -8.64
N LEU A 303 18.72 -8.35 -9.68
CA LEU A 303 20.03 -7.71 -9.57
C LEU A 303 19.90 -6.19 -9.61
N ASN A 304 19.08 -5.67 -10.50
CA ASN A 304 18.87 -4.24 -10.66
C ASN A 304 17.57 -3.97 -11.43
N TYR A 305 17.08 -2.73 -11.39
CA TYR A 305 16.19 -2.24 -12.44
C TYR A 305 16.58 -0.84 -12.88
N HIS A 306 16.26 -0.58 -14.14
CA HIS A 306 16.39 0.72 -14.78
C HIS A 306 14.97 1.24 -15.00
N GLN A 307 14.65 2.35 -14.34
CA GLN A 307 13.37 3.04 -14.53
C GLN A 307 13.54 4.04 -15.68
N TYR A 308 12.69 3.94 -16.70
CA TYR A 308 12.64 4.91 -17.79
C TYR A 308 11.34 5.70 -17.71
N TYR A 309 11.38 6.91 -18.26
CA TYR A 309 10.22 7.80 -18.32
C TYR A 309 10.33 8.75 -19.51
N ILE A 310 9.24 9.45 -19.78
CA ILE A 310 9.25 10.68 -20.58
C ILE A 310 8.80 11.84 -19.72
N ASN A 311 9.36 13.03 -19.91
CA ASN A 311 8.70 14.24 -19.45
C ASN A 311 7.54 14.54 -20.41
N LEU A 312 6.29 14.38 -19.94
CA LEU A 312 5.11 14.52 -20.78
C LEU A 312 4.94 15.95 -21.31
N THR A 313 5.25 16.96 -20.49
CA THR A 313 5.18 18.38 -20.87
C THR A 313 6.16 18.69 -22.01
N ASP A 314 7.40 18.23 -21.89
CA ASP A 314 8.42 18.43 -22.92
C ASP A 314 8.09 17.67 -24.20
N SER A 315 7.56 16.45 -24.06
CA SER A 315 7.16 15.61 -25.20
C SER A 315 6.03 16.25 -25.99
N ASN A 316 5.03 16.82 -25.31
CA ASN A 316 3.95 17.57 -25.95
C ASN A 316 4.42 18.88 -26.58
N THR A 317 5.33 19.61 -25.92
CA THR A 317 5.86 20.88 -26.43
C THR A 317 6.73 20.69 -27.67
N SER A 318 7.58 19.67 -27.66
CA SER A 318 8.50 19.37 -28.77
C SER A 318 7.88 18.53 -29.89
N GLY A 319 6.74 17.88 -29.62
CA GLY A 319 6.05 16.99 -30.56
C GLY A 319 6.72 15.62 -30.76
N VAL A 320 7.76 15.30 -29.96
CA VAL A 320 8.50 14.04 -29.97
C VAL A 320 8.73 13.52 -28.56
N THR A 321 8.68 12.20 -28.37
CA THR A 321 9.00 11.52 -27.11
C THR A 321 10.48 11.20 -27.02
N ARG A 322 11.04 11.31 -25.80
CA ARG A 322 12.42 10.92 -25.50
C ARG A 322 12.44 10.10 -24.22
N TRP A 323 12.34 8.79 -24.35
CA TRP A 323 12.45 7.88 -23.21
C TRP A 323 13.88 7.87 -22.68
N THR A 324 14.06 8.38 -21.47
CA THR A 324 15.35 8.47 -20.81
C THR A 324 15.35 7.63 -19.54
N GLU A 325 16.52 7.14 -19.16
CA GLU A 325 16.69 6.46 -17.88
C GLU A 325 16.56 7.50 -16.77
N LEU A 326 15.52 7.36 -15.95
CA LEU A 326 15.30 8.17 -14.75
C LEU A 326 16.33 7.81 -13.68
N TYR A 327 16.49 6.51 -13.41
CA TYR A 327 17.52 6.02 -12.51
C TYR A 327 17.81 4.52 -12.65
N ASP A 328 19.02 4.17 -12.21
CA ASP A 328 19.51 2.83 -11.93
C ASP A 328 19.34 2.57 -10.42
N PHE A 329 18.57 1.53 -10.03
CA PHE A 329 18.23 1.27 -8.63
C PHE A 329 19.48 1.04 -7.75
N VAL A 330 20.37 0.15 -8.16
CA VAL A 330 21.58 -0.23 -7.41
C VAL A 330 22.49 0.98 -7.19
N LYS A 331 22.70 1.78 -8.24
CA LYS A 331 23.54 2.98 -8.20
C LYS A 331 22.93 4.06 -7.31
N THR A 332 21.63 4.35 -7.49
CA THR A 332 20.91 5.40 -6.74
C THR A 332 20.89 5.12 -5.25
N TYR A 333 20.57 3.87 -4.87
CA TYR A 333 20.42 3.50 -3.47
C TYR A 333 21.70 2.94 -2.84
N ASN A 334 22.80 2.88 -3.59
CA ASN A 334 24.11 2.41 -3.16
C ASN A 334 24.06 1.03 -2.47
N VAL A 335 23.40 0.08 -3.13
CA VAL A 335 23.26 -1.31 -2.69
C VAL A 335 23.80 -2.28 -3.75
N SER A 336 24.00 -3.55 -3.41
CA SER A 336 24.61 -4.52 -4.34
C SER A 336 23.60 -5.26 -5.23
N ASP A 337 22.32 -5.27 -4.84
CA ASP A 337 21.23 -5.94 -5.55
C ASP A 337 19.87 -5.45 -5.03
N MET A 338 18.79 -6.11 -5.46
CA MET A 338 17.42 -5.85 -5.01
C MET A 338 16.93 -6.83 -3.94
N SER A 339 17.84 -7.48 -3.21
CA SER A 339 17.47 -8.43 -2.15
C SER A 339 16.86 -7.74 -0.93
N VAL A 340 16.13 -8.49 -0.09
CA VAL A 340 15.62 -7.99 1.20
C VAL A 340 16.74 -7.38 2.05
N ALA A 341 17.94 -7.94 2.03
CA ALA A 341 19.07 -7.41 2.78
C ALA A 341 19.48 -6.01 2.28
N SER A 342 19.48 -5.81 0.97
CA SER A 342 19.72 -4.49 0.35
C SER A 342 18.57 -3.52 0.63
N LEU A 343 17.31 -3.94 0.50
CA LEU A 343 16.16 -3.08 0.84
C LEU A 343 16.20 -2.63 2.31
N ARG A 344 16.54 -3.53 3.24
CA ARG A 344 16.71 -3.18 4.66
C ARG A 344 17.81 -2.15 4.90
N LYS A 345 18.92 -2.20 4.15
CA LYS A 345 19.95 -1.14 4.23
C LYS A 345 19.39 0.21 3.84
N ILE A 346 18.55 0.26 2.80
CA ILE A 346 17.88 1.49 2.37
C ILE A 346 16.93 1.99 3.45
N TYR A 347 16.04 1.12 3.96
CA TYR A 347 15.12 1.47 5.05
C TYR A 347 15.84 1.93 6.32
N ASN A 348 16.93 1.30 6.72
CA ASN A 348 17.72 1.72 7.88
C ASN A 348 18.27 3.15 7.72
N VAL A 349 18.67 3.55 6.51
CA VAL A 349 19.09 4.93 6.23
C VAL A 349 17.88 5.88 6.26
N MET A 350 16.74 5.43 5.73
CA MET A 350 15.49 6.19 5.70
C MET A 350 14.79 6.33 7.05
N GLN A 351 15.31 5.71 8.11
CA GLN A 351 14.84 5.95 9.47
C GLN A 351 15.05 7.41 9.88
N ASP A 352 16.09 8.05 9.35
CA ASP A 352 16.33 9.49 9.52
C ASP A 352 15.68 10.29 8.39
N ALA A 353 15.03 11.39 8.77
CA ALA A 353 14.38 12.29 7.82
C ALA A 353 15.39 13.05 6.93
N GLY A 354 15.01 13.30 5.68
CA GLY A 354 15.77 14.10 4.72
C GLY A 354 17.01 13.42 4.15
N THR A 355 17.17 12.11 4.36
CA THR A 355 18.26 11.35 3.76
C THR A 355 18.13 11.27 2.24
N LYS A 356 19.25 11.12 1.53
CA LYS A 356 19.24 11.06 0.05
C LYS A 356 18.32 9.96 -0.50
N PRO A 357 18.33 8.72 0.01
CA PRO A 357 17.38 7.69 -0.43
C PRO A 357 15.92 8.11 -0.27
N MET A 358 15.58 8.76 0.85
CA MET A 358 14.22 9.24 1.12
C MET A 358 13.79 10.31 0.10
N LEU A 359 14.66 11.30 -0.16
CA LEU A 359 14.40 12.37 -1.13
C LEU A 359 14.27 11.83 -2.56
N HIS A 360 15.05 10.80 -2.91
CA HIS A 360 14.91 10.10 -4.18
C HIS A 360 13.54 9.45 -4.32
N ILE A 361 13.08 8.67 -3.33
CA ILE A 361 11.74 8.04 -3.39
C ILE A 361 10.63 9.08 -3.52
N CYS A 362 10.70 10.17 -2.74
CA CYS A 362 9.72 11.26 -2.80
C CYS A 362 9.55 11.86 -4.21
N SER A 363 10.61 11.86 -5.03
CA SER A 363 10.54 12.37 -6.41
C SER A 363 10.20 11.27 -7.40
N TYR A 364 10.86 10.11 -7.30
CA TYR A 364 10.69 9.00 -8.22
C TYR A 364 9.31 8.36 -8.17
N MET A 365 8.58 8.45 -7.04
CA MET A 365 7.20 7.97 -6.98
C MET A 365 6.27 8.68 -7.98
N TYR A 366 6.61 9.90 -8.42
CA TYR A 366 5.92 10.64 -9.47
C TYR A 366 6.62 10.55 -10.83
N VAL A 367 7.60 9.65 -10.95
CA VAL A 367 8.34 9.37 -12.18
C VAL A 367 9.00 10.63 -12.74
N THR A 368 9.73 11.36 -11.89
CA THR A 368 10.38 12.62 -12.27
C THR A 368 11.76 12.75 -11.65
N ASP A 369 12.68 13.36 -12.38
CA ASP A 369 14.01 13.76 -11.91
C ASP A 369 13.99 15.12 -11.20
N GLU A 370 12.89 15.87 -11.35
CA GLU A 370 12.67 17.14 -10.66
C GLU A 370 12.34 16.91 -9.18
N PRO A 371 13.11 17.51 -8.25
CA PRO A 371 12.87 17.36 -6.82
C PRO A 371 11.43 17.71 -6.42
N GLN A 372 10.76 16.78 -5.73
CA GLN A 372 9.39 17.00 -5.23
C GLN A 372 9.39 17.36 -3.74
N PRO A 373 8.36 18.10 -3.26
CA PRO A 373 8.17 18.34 -1.84
C PRO A 373 8.08 17.03 -1.06
N CYS A 374 8.95 16.88 -0.06
CA CYS A 374 9.07 15.66 0.74
C CYS A 374 8.82 15.99 2.22
N LEU A 375 7.55 16.27 2.56
CA LEU A 375 7.14 16.63 3.92
C LEU A 375 7.44 15.48 4.90
N LEU A 376 7.61 15.81 6.18
CA LEU A 376 7.91 14.80 7.20
C LEU A 376 6.83 13.69 7.26
N SER A 377 5.56 14.05 7.07
CA SER A 377 4.45 13.08 6.97
C SER A 377 4.57 12.15 5.76
N THR A 378 5.01 12.67 4.61
CA THR A 378 5.29 11.88 3.41
C THR A 378 6.41 10.88 3.68
N GLN A 379 7.50 11.34 4.29
CA GLN A 379 8.64 10.50 4.66
C GLN A 379 8.24 9.39 5.65
N ALA A 380 7.46 9.74 6.67
CA ALA A 380 6.93 8.79 7.64
C ALA A 380 6.06 7.70 6.96
N GLY A 381 5.17 8.11 6.05
CA GLY A 381 4.34 7.19 5.28
C GLY A 381 5.15 6.24 4.40
N ILE A 382 6.15 6.76 3.68
CA ILE A 382 7.07 5.97 2.84
C ILE A 382 7.87 4.98 3.70
N TYR A 383 8.47 5.45 4.79
CA TYR A 383 9.27 4.61 5.68
C TYR A 383 8.40 3.51 6.31
N CYS A 384 7.36 3.89 7.05
CA CYS A 384 6.57 2.95 7.83
C CYS A 384 5.75 1.99 6.95
N GLY A 385 5.08 2.50 5.91
CA GLY A 385 4.28 1.67 5.00
C GLY A 385 5.13 0.81 4.07
N GLY A 386 6.41 1.17 3.90
CA GLY A 386 7.32 0.48 2.99
C GLY A 386 7.88 -0.82 3.54
N HIS A 387 8.02 -0.98 4.86
CA HIS A 387 8.59 -2.19 5.45
C HIS A 387 7.76 -2.81 6.59
N ILE A 388 6.64 -2.22 6.99
CA ILE A 388 5.74 -2.79 8.00
C ILE A 388 4.49 -3.29 7.29
N SER A 389 4.20 -4.58 7.42
CA SER A 389 3.04 -5.21 6.78
C SER A 389 1.80 -5.25 7.67
N ASP A 390 1.92 -4.96 8.96
CA ASP A 390 0.76 -4.79 9.86
C ASP A 390 0.31 -3.33 9.88
N MET A 391 -0.98 -3.10 9.69
CA MET A 391 -1.52 -1.76 9.50
C MET A 391 -1.49 -0.93 10.80
N ASP A 392 -1.68 -1.56 11.95
CA ASP A 392 -1.68 -0.82 13.23
C ASP A 392 -0.25 -0.52 13.67
N GLU A 393 0.69 -1.44 13.47
CA GLU A 393 2.12 -1.18 13.64
C GLU A 393 2.62 -0.07 12.70
N ALA A 394 2.19 -0.04 11.44
CA ALA A 394 2.58 0.99 10.49
C ALA A 394 2.08 2.39 10.91
N LYS A 395 0.86 2.50 11.46
CA LYS A 395 0.33 3.76 12.01
C LYS A 395 1.08 4.20 13.27
N ILE A 396 1.45 3.27 14.13
CA ILE A 396 2.27 3.55 15.32
C ILE A 396 3.62 4.13 14.88
N CYS A 397 4.30 3.43 13.97
CA CYS A 397 5.55 3.90 13.38
C CYS A 397 5.40 5.30 12.78
N LEU A 398 4.33 5.58 12.02
CA LEU A 398 4.12 6.89 11.40
C LEU A 398 4.05 7.99 12.44
N ASN A 399 3.28 7.78 13.52
CA ASN A 399 3.16 8.75 14.60
C ASN A 399 4.50 8.95 15.32
N GLU A 400 5.24 7.88 15.59
CA GLU A 400 6.55 7.94 16.24
C GLU A 400 7.59 8.67 15.37
N TYR A 401 7.56 8.46 14.06
CA TYR A 401 8.45 9.10 13.10
C TYR A 401 8.21 10.61 13.01
N VAL A 402 6.94 11.03 13.02
CA VAL A 402 6.57 12.47 12.95
C VAL A 402 6.74 13.17 14.29
N HIS A 403 6.59 12.44 15.40
CA HIS A 403 6.65 12.98 16.76
C HIS A 403 7.62 12.19 17.66
N PRO A 404 8.94 12.21 17.37
CA PRO A 404 9.93 11.44 18.11
C PRO A 404 9.95 11.82 19.60
N ASP A 405 9.85 13.12 19.90
CA ASP A 405 9.91 13.68 21.26
C ASP A 405 8.57 13.72 22.01
N ALA A 406 7.46 13.27 21.39
CA ALA A 406 6.18 13.26 22.08
C ALA A 406 6.20 12.27 23.27
N SER A 407 5.61 12.68 24.39
CA SER A 407 5.50 11.81 25.56
C SER A 407 4.63 10.58 25.24
N PRO A 408 4.84 9.42 25.91
CA PRO A 408 4.02 8.23 25.71
C PRO A 408 2.51 8.50 25.86
N GLU A 409 2.13 9.43 26.74
CA GLU A 409 0.74 9.84 26.98
C GLU A 409 0.14 10.60 25.78
N LEU A 410 0.91 11.49 25.16
CA LEU A 410 0.51 12.22 23.96
C LEU A 410 0.42 11.29 22.74
N LYS A 411 1.38 10.36 22.63
CA LYS A 411 1.42 9.29 21.61
C LYS A 411 0.19 8.38 21.68
N CYS A 412 -0.22 7.98 22.89
CA CYS A 412 -1.44 7.19 23.11
C CYS A 412 -2.74 7.94 22.76
N TRP A 413 -2.82 9.23 23.06
CA TRP A 413 -3.99 10.07 22.76
C TRP A 413 -4.22 10.29 21.26
N GLU A 414 -3.16 10.56 20.50
CA GLU A 414 -3.27 10.72 19.05
C GLU A 414 -3.70 9.41 18.38
N PHE A 415 -3.16 8.26 18.81
CA PHE A 415 -3.54 6.93 18.32
C PHE A 415 -5.02 6.58 18.59
N THR A 416 -5.50 6.80 19.82
CA THR A 416 -6.91 6.54 20.16
C THR A 416 -7.85 7.47 19.39
N ASN A 417 -7.47 8.72 19.18
CA ASN A 417 -8.26 9.65 18.38
C ASN A 417 -8.35 9.27 16.90
N VAL A 418 -7.25 8.79 16.29
CA VAL A 418 -7.25 8.32 14.89
C VAL A 418 -8.19 7.12 14.72
N SER A 419 -8.18 6.19 15.67
CA SER A 419 -9.07 5.02 15.66
C SER A 419 -10.54 5.38 15.85
N LEU A 420 -10.85 6.35 16.73
CA LEU A 420 -12.22 6.82 16.99
C LEU A 420 -12.82 7.66 15.85
N ARG A 421 -11.99 8.38 15.06
CA ARG A 421 -12.47 9.17 13.92
C ARG A 421 -13.00 8.32 12.75
N LYS A 422 -12.56 7.05 12.62
CA LYS A 422 -12.97 6.18 11.52
C LYS A 422 -14.30 5.44 11.73
N ASN A 423 -14.88 5.41 12.94
CA ASN A 423 -16.13 4.67 13.16
C ASN A 423 -17.02 5.28 14.27
N PRO A 424 -17.85 6.30 13.95
CA PRO A 424 -18.67 7.00 14.94
C PRO A 424 -19.77 6.14 15.58
N ASN A 425 -20.22 5.06 14.91
CA ASN A 425 -21.50 4.41 15.19
C ASN A 425 -21.47 2.98 15.76
N GLN A 426 -20.31 2.32 15.90
CA GLN A 426 -20.29 0.97 16.52
C GLN A 426 -20.33 1.06 18.05
N THR A 427 -21.51 0.96 18.65
CA THR A 427 -21.69 0.75 20.09
C THR A 427 -21.36 -0.70 20.44
N GLY A 428 -20.14 -0.99 20.88
CA GLY A 428 -19.84 -2.36 21.31
C GLY A 428 -18.36 -2.65 21.55
N ASP A 429 -18.06 -2.87 22.83
CA ASP A 429 -16.93 -3.62 23.37
C ASP A 429 -15.51 -3.02 23.32
N PHE A 430 -15.05 -2.57 24.49
CA PHE A 430 -13.68 -2.10 24.77
C PHE A 430 -12.73 -3.26 25.18
N SER A 431 -13.16 -4.52 25.03
CA SER A 431 -12.37 -5.70 25.36
C SER A 431 -11.08 -5.86 24.52
N SER A 432 -11.01 -5.25 23.34
CA SER A 432 -9.82 -5.31 22.46
C SER A 432 -8.70 -4.34 22.87
N ALA A 433 -9.00 -3.29 23.64
CA ALA A 433 -7.98 -2.37 24.16
C ALA A 433 -7.28 -2.94 25.41
N THR A 434 -7.95 -3.82 26.16
CA THR A 434 -7.46 -4.33 27.44
C THR A 434 -6.16 -5.15 27.34
N PRO A 435 -5.96 -6.01 26.32
CA PRO A 435 -4.68 -6.71 26.10
C PRO A 435 -3.53 -5.75 25.73
N PHE A 436 -3.81 -4.68 24.98
CA PHE A 436 -2.83 -3.66 24.58
C PHE A 436 -2.30 -2.88 25.79
N TYR A 437 -3.20 -2.46 26.69
CA TYR A 437 -2.84 -1.82 27.97
C TYR A 437 -1.98 -2.71 28.86
N LEU A 438 -2.26 -4.02 28.92
CA LEU A 438 -1.46 -4.98 29.67
C LEU A 438 -0.07 -5.19 29.07
N SER A 439 0.08 -5.10 27.75
CA SER A 439 1.36 -5.24 27.06
C SER A 439 2.29 -4.02 27.28
N LEU A 440 1.73 -2.80 27.27
CA LEU A 440 2.43 -1.55 27.59
C LEU A 440 2.86 -1.49 29.06
N LEU A 441 2.06 -2.05 29.97
CA LEU A 441 2.44 -2.18 31.38
C LEU A 441 3.55 -3.22 31.59
N HIS A 442 3.61 -4.28 30.78
CA HIS A 442 4.68 -5.29 30.83
C HIS A 442 6.00 -4.83 30.21
N SER A 443 6.01 -3.85 29.30
CA SER A 443 7.23 -3.30 28.70
C SER A 443 7.95 -2.27 29.58
N SER A 444 7.28 -1.73 30.60
CA SER A 444 7.92 -0.89 31.62
C SER A 444 8.58 -1.78 32.68
N LYS A 445 9.91 -1.75 32.81
CA LYS A 445 10.71 -2.60 33.70
C LYS A 445 10.56 -2.32 35.20
N SER A 446 9.54 -1.61 35.63
CA SER A 446 9.26 -1.34 37.03
C SER A 446 7.76 -1.31 37.20
N TYR A 447 7.21 -2.19 38.04
CA TYR A 447 6.14 -1.93 39.00
C TYR A 447 5.46 -3.25 39.38
N SER A 448 5.46 -3.51 40.68
CA SER A 448 4.94 -4.71 41.33
C SER A 448 3.43 -4.87 41.12
N ARG A 449 3.03 -6.12 40.84
CA ARG A 449 1.65 -6.63 40.87
C ARG A 449 1.00 -6.34 42.24
N THR A 450 -0.33 -6.19 42.25
CA THR A 450 -1.27 -6.39 43.39
C THR A 450 -2.02 -5.17 43.97
N ILE A 451 -2.45 -4.17 43.19
CA ILE A 451 -3.51 -3.23 43.67
C ILE A 451 -4.68 -3.08 42.68
N ARG A 452 -5.79 -3.74 43.06
CA ARG A 452 -7.24 -3.48 42.83
C ARG A 452 -7.78 -3.29 41.40
N ALA A 453 -7.96 -4.41 40.69
CA ALA A 453 -8.90 -4.55 39.57
C ALA A 453 -10.39 -4.31 39.95
N HIS A 454 -10.73 -4.37 41.25
CA HIS A 454 -12.12 -4.26 41.72
C HIS A 454 -12.66 -2.82 41.74
N GLN A 455 -11.78 -1.82 41.95
CA GLN A 455 -12.17 -0.40 41.97
C GLN A 455 -12.42 0.11 40.53
N VAL A 456 -11.52 -0.24 39.61
CA VAL A 456 -11.62 0.08 38.17
C VAL A 456 -12.91 -0.47 37.55
N SER A 457 -13.35 -1.67 37.96
CA SER A 457 -14.60 -2.26 37.48
C SER A 457 -15.85 -1.50 37.95
N GLN A 458 -15.83 -0.90 39.15
CA GLN A 458 -16.97 -0.12 39.66
C GLN A 458 -17.06 1.24 38.97
N ASP A 459 -15.93 1.87 38.70
CA ASP A 459 -15.84 3.17 38.02
C ASP A 459 -16.25 3.07 36.53
N ILE A 460 -15.87 1.98 35.85
CA ILE A 460 -16.32 1.67 34.47
C ILE A 460 -17.86 1.48 34.40
N THR A 461 -18.46 0.89 35.44
CA THR A 461 -19.91 0.63 35.48
C THR A 461 -20.71 1.91 35.72
N SER A 462 -20.14 2.88 36.44
CA SER A 462 -20.69 4.23 36.61
C SER A 462 -20.71 5.00 35.29
N ILE A 463 -19.62 4.94 34.52
CA ILE A 463 -19.46 5.64 33.23
C ILE A 463 -20.46 5.14 32.16
N LYS A 464 -20.88 3.86 32.20
CA LYS A 464 -21.87 3.30 31.27
C LYS A 464 -23.30 3.84 31.47
N LYS A 465 -23.63 4.45 32.61
CA LYS A 465 -25.01 4.89 32.93
C LYS A 465 -25.34 6.32 32.48
N GLN A 466 -24.38 7.11 32.01
CA GLN A 466 -24.59 8.51 31.61
C GLN A 466 -24.25 8.69 30.13
N GLY A 467 -25.24 9.06 29.32
CA GLY A 467 -25.14 9.13 27.87
C GLY A 467 -24.11 10.15 27.34
N SER A 468 -23.37 9.69 26.32
CA SER A 468 -22.54 10.38 25.30
C SER A 468 -21.49 11.42 25.68
N ASP A 469 -20.20 11.05 25.57
CA ASP A 469 -19.26 11.49 24.50
C ASP A 469 -18.04 10.54 24.47
N ARG A 470 -17.75 9.89 23.33
CA ARG A 470 -16.75 8.81 23.23
C ARG A 470 -15.32 9.28 23.49
N LYS A 471 -14.98 10.51 23.09
CA LYS A 471 -13.62 11.07 23.26
C LYS A 471 -13.29 11.31 24.73
N MET A 472 -14.31 11.66 25.49
CA MET A 472 -14.18 12.02 26.90
C MET A 472 -14.16 10.79 27.82
N GLN A 473 -14.91 9.73 27.46
CA GLN A 473 -14.81 8.45 28.15
C GLN A 473 -13.41 7.83 28.00
N VAL A 474 -12.77 7.96 26.84
CA VAL A 474 -11.39 7.51 26.61
C VAL A 474 -10.38 8.38 27.37
N PHE A 475 -10.56 9.70 27.43
CA PHE A 475 -9.74 10.59 28.27
C PHE A 475 -9.82 10.19 29.75
N VAL A 476 -11.04 10.00 30.28
CA VAL A 476 -11.27 9.60 31.69
C VAL A 476 -10.69 8.21 31.96
N LEU A 477 -10.85 7.25 31.04
CA LEU A 477 -10.29 5.90 31.20
C LEU A 477 -8.75 5.91 31.18
N SER A 478 -8.13 6.67 30.28
CA SER A 478 -6.67 6.83 30.19
C SER A 478 -6.10 7.50 31.44
N CYS A 479 -6.74 8.56 31.93
CA CYS A 479 -6.36 9.24 33.17
C CYS A 479 -6.52 8.33 34.40
N LEU A 480 -7.61 7.56 34.49
CA LEU A 480 -7.84 6.62 35.60
C LEU A 480 -6.87 5.43 35.59
N LEU A 481 -6.53 4.90 34.41
CA LEU A 481 -5.56 3.81 34.26
C LEU A 481 -4.13 4.26 34.59
N LEU A 482 -3.77 5.51 34.26
CA LEU A 482 -2.49 6.11 34.64
C LEU A 482 -2.39 6.39 36.14
N MET A 483 -3.49 6.80 36.78
CA MET A 483 -3.56 7.00 38.24
C MET A 483 -3.52 5.69 39.03
N ALA A 484 -3.97 4.58 38.45
CA ALA A 484 -3.98 3.27 39.09
C ALA A 484 -2.58 2.66 39.31
N GLY A 485 -1.52 3.20 38.68
CA GLY A 485 -0.12 2.78 38.84
C GLY A 485 0.70 3.60 39.83
N LEU A 486 0.12 4.62 40.47
CA LEU A 486 0.82 5.54 41.36
C LEU A 486 0.65 5.14 42.83
N SER A 487 1.67 5.35 43.66
CA SER A 487 1.51 5.33 45.12
C SER A 487 0.53 6.41 45.56
N SER A 488 -0.13 6.27 46.71
CA SER A 488 -1.13 7.23 47.20
C SER A 488 -0.57 8.66 47.28
N ALA A 489 0.70 8.83 47.69
CA ALA A 489 1.35 10.13 47.79
C ALA A 489 1.68 10.77 46.42
N SER A 490 2.01 9.95 45.41
CA SER A 490 2.21 10.42 44.04
C SER A 490 0.88 10.74 43.33
N ALA A 491 -0.22 10.09 43.72
CA ALA A 491 -1.55 10.37 43.18
C ALA A 491 -2.10 11.72 43.66
N ASP A 492 -1.84 12.10 44.91
CA ASP A 492 -2.25 13.41 45.45
C ASP A 492 -1.43 14.56 44.85
N CYS A 493 -0.10 14.38 44.69
CA CYS A 493 0.74 15.35 43.97
C CYS A 493 0.27 15.56 42.52
N MET A 494 -0.02 14.46 41.81
CA MET A 494 -0.52 14.51 40.44
C MET A 494 -1.86 15.23 40.36
N ARG A 495 -2.78 14.95 41.30
CA ARG A 495 -4.08 15.61 41.38
C ARG A 495 -3.91 17.11 41.57
N ASP A 496 -3.08 17.53 42.52
CA ASP A 496 -2.84 18.94 42.81
C ASP A 496 -2.16 19.69 41.65
N CYS A 497 -1.22 19.04 40.98
CA CYS A 497 -0.55 19.62 39.81
C CYS A 497 -1.53 19.78 38.64
N LEU A 498 -2.30 18.74 38.33
CA LEU A 498 -3.31 18.78 37.26
C LEU A 498 -4.44 19.75 37.58
N GLN A 499 -4.82 19.89 38.85
CA GLN A 499 -5.84 20.86 39.25
C GLN A 499 -5.37 22.32 39.06
N LYS A 500 -4.06 22.56 39.04
CA LYS A 500 -3.48 23.88 38.73
C LYS A 500 -3.30 24.10 37.24
N GLN A 501 -2.76 23.11 36.52
CA GLN A 501 -2.41 23.26 35.11
C GLN A 501 -3.61 22.99 34.17
N CYS A 502 -4.54 22.14 34.60
CA CYS A 502 -5.76 21.78 33.89
C CYS A 502 -6.99 21.80 34.82
N PRO A 503 -7.35 22.98 35.35
CA PRO A 503 -8.39 23.12 36.38
C PRO A 503 -9.76 22.60 35.94
N MET A 504 -10.05 22.57 34.64
CA MET A 504 -11.32 22.08 34.11
C MET A 504 -11.35 20.56 33.89
N ALA A 505 -10.22 19.86 33.97
CA ALA A 505 -10.17 18.39 33.85
C ALA A 505 -10.70 17.66 35.10
N LEU A 506 -10.93 18.37 36.21
CA LEU A 506 -11.36 17.81 37.50
C LEU A 506 -12.71 18.36 38.01
N ALA A 507 -13.37 19.24 37.24
CA ALA A 507 -14.62 19.89 37.65
C ALA A 507 -15.87 19.03 37.29
N PRO A 508 -16.74 18.66 38.24
CA PRO A 508 -17.78 17.65 37.98
C PRO A 508 -18.94 18.06 37.05
N THR A 509 -19.07 19.32 36.62
CA THR A 509 -20.35 19.84 36.09
C THR A 509 -20.31 20.65 34.78
N HIS A 510 -19.16 20.84 34.11
CA HIS A 510 -19.10 21.58 32.84
C HIS A 510 -18.22 20.90 31.78
N PHE A 511 -18.48 19.63 31.50
CA PHE A 511 -17.69 18.84 30.55
C PHE A 511 -18.15 18.91 29.08
N PHE A 512 -19.28 19.56 28.79
CA PHE A 512 -19.84 19.62 27.44
C PHE A 512 -19.44 20.92 26.73
N GLY A 513 -18.31 20.94 26.03
CA GLY A 513 -18.01 22.04 25.10
C GLY A 513 -16.55 22.30 24.70
N PHE A 514 -15.56 21.63 25.27
CA PHE A 514 -14.16 22.00 25.01
C PHE A 514 -13.53 21.19 23.87
N GLY A 515 -12.96 21.91 22.90
CA GLY A 515 -12.41 21.37 21.66
C GLY A 515 -11.12 20.56 21.82
N TYR A 516 -10.75 19.86 20.74
CA TYR A 516 -9.58 18.98 20.61
C TYR A 516 -8.26 19.57 21.15
N GLU A 517 -8.03 20.87 20.95
CA GLU A 517 -6.81 21.55 21.38
C GLU A 517 -6.68 21.66 22.90
N TYR A 518 -7.79 21.82 23.62
CA TYR A 518 -7.78 21.89 25.08
C TYR A 518 -7.40 20.53 25.70
N GLY A 519 -7.94 19.44 25.15
CA GLY A 519 -7.60 18.08 25.58
C GLY A 519 -6.14 17.71 25.30
N ARG A 520 -5.59 18.13 24.15
CA ARG A 520 -4.17 17.97 23.81
C ARG A 520 -3.28 18.73 24.79
N GLY A 521 -3.56 20.00 25.04
CA GLY A 521 -2.80 20.82 26.00
C GLY A 521 -2.80 20.21 27.41
N CYS A 522 -3.91 19.62 27.84
CA CYS A 522 -3.96 19.00 29.16
C CYS A 522 -3.15 17.71 29.31
N LEU A 523 -2.88 16.98 28.24
CA LEU A 523 -2.03 15.79 28.28
C LEU A 523 -0.54 16.14 28.29
N GLU A 524 -0.16 17.22 27.61
CA GLU A 524 1.19 17.78 27.69
C GLU A 524 1.50 18.24 29.13
N GLU A 525 0.53 18.89 29.78
CA GLU A 525 0.65 19.27 31.20
C GLU A 525 0.63 18.05 32.14
N PHE A 526 -0.08 16.97 31.79
CA PHE A 526 -0.05 15.71 32.56
C PHE A 526 1.34 15.10 32.61
N ALA A 527 2.05 15.04 31.47
CA ALA A 527 3.42 14.52 31.42
C ALA A 527 4.38 15.36 32.27
N LYS A 528 4.25 16.70 32.23
CA LYS A 528 5.05 17.61 33.08
C LYS A 528 4.77 17.42 34.56
N CYS A 529 3.49 17.29 34.94
CA CYS A 529 3.09 17.01 36.31
C CYS A 529 3.65 15.67 36.81
N ARG A 530 3.70 14.65 35.94
CA ARG A 530 4.23 13.33 36.28
C ARG A 530 5.72 13.39 36.62
N GLU A 531 6.51 14.09 35.82
CA GLU A 531 7.94 14.26 36.10
C GLU A 531 8.17 15.13 37.34
N GLN A 532 7.43 16.23 37.50
CA GLN A 532 7.49 17.07 38.70
C GLN A 532 7.15 16.30 39.98
N CYS A 533 6.18 15.38 39.92
CA CYS A 533 5.82 14.55 41.06
C CYS A 533 6.78 13.39 41.30
N LYS A 534 7.49 12.90 40.28
CA LYS A 534 8.58 11.92 40.48
C LYS A 534 9.79 12.55 41.18
N GLU A 535 10.24 13.72 40.73
CA GLU A 535 11.39 14.43 41.32
C GLU A 535 11.18 14.80 42.80
N ASN A 536 9.93 15.07 43.19
CA ASN A 536 9.56 15.37 44.58
C ASN A 536 9.43 14.14 45.50
N HIS A 537 9.46 12.92 44.95
CA HIS A 537 9.36 11.65 45.71
C HIS A 537 10.64 10.80 45.65
N GLU A 538 11.63 11.16 44.81
CA GLU A 538 12.99 10.58 44.80
C GLU A 538 14.00 11.35 45.68
N ASN A 539 13.63 12.53 46.21
CA ASN A 539 14.33 13.25 47.28
C ASN A 539 13.64 13.03 48.63
#